data_AF-A0A246U1M6-F1
#
_entry.id   AF-A0A246U1M6-F1
#
_cell.length_a   1.000
_cell.length_b   1.000
_cell.length_c   1.000
_cell.angle_alpha   90.00
_cell.angle_beta   90.00
_cell.angle_gamma   90.00
#
_symmetry.space_group_name_H-M   'P 1'
#
loop_
_entity.id
_entity.type
_entity.pdbx_description
1 polymer ?
#
loop_
_entity_poly.entity_id
_entity_poly.type
_entity_poly.pdbx_seq_one_letter_code
_entity_poly.pdbx_strand_id
1 'polypeptide(L)'
;MPVRFIDRKDEIRDALVRVAEGGEPVTYEKFGDEVGIWRMRGAKDLLDLIAKEEKSHGRPDVTYMLKSATSGYPSQIGGQLAKPPADWQKRLACEEMQKIIKEYCPGKRQSNFRPKVG
;
A
#
# COMPACT_ATOMS: atom_id res chain seq x y z
N MET A 1 20.65 -7.34 -6.08
CA MET A 1 20.70 -5.92 -6.46
C MET A 1 20.57 -5.07 -5.20
N PRO A 2 21.22 -3.91 -5.10
CA PRO A 2 21.03 -3.02 -3.95
C PRO A 2 19.58 -2.51 -3.92
N VAL A 3 18.94 -2.57 -2.74
CA VAL A 3 17.62 -1.99 -2.53
C VAL A 3 17.78 -0.47 -2.55
N ARG A 4 17.14 0.19 -3.52
CA ARG A 4 17.18 1.66 -3.62
C ARG A 4 16.43 2.29 -2.45
N PHE A 5 16.93 3.45 -1.98
CA PHE A 5 16.35 4.22 -0.88
C PHE A 5 16.26 3.47 0.45
N ILE A 6 17.10 2.44 0.65
CA ILE A 6 17.14 1.64 1.87
C ILE A 6 17.46 2.48 3.11
N ASP A 7 18.27 3.52 2.95
CA ASP A 7 18.61 4.53 3.95
C ASP A 7 17.39 5.32 4.46
N ARG A 8 16.30 5.34 3.66
CA ARG A 8 15.04 6.03 3.98
C ARG A 8 13.90 5.05 4.28
N LYS A 9 14.19 3.76 4.49
CA LYS A 9 13.17 2.71 4.69
C LYS A 9 12.17 3.08 5.79
N ASP A 10 12.68 3.49 6.95
CA ASP A 10 11.83 3.75 8.11
C ASP A 10 11.00 5.02 7.92
N GLU A 11 11.56 6.06 7.29
CA GLU A 11 10.81 7.27 6.90
C GLU A 11 9.63 6.94 5.97
N ILE A 12 9.89 6.12 4.94
CA ILE A 12 8.88 5.72 3.94
C ILE A 12 7.82 4.81 4.57
N ARG A 13 8.25 3.90 5.46
CA ARG A 13 7.34 3.06 6.25
C ARG A 13 6.43 3.92 7.12
N ASP A 14 6.97 4.89 7.84
CA ASP A 14 6.18 5.77 8.70
C ASP A 14 5.21 6.63 7.89
N ALA A 15 5.60 7.06 6.68
CA ALA A 15 4.67 7.71 5.75
C ALA A 15 3.52 6.78 5.31
N LEU A 16 3.80 5.50 5.02
CA LEU A 16 2.75 4.51 4.72
C LEU A 16 1.80 4.30 5.90
N VAL A 17 2.33 4.27 7.13
CA VAL A 17 1.52 4.18 8.35
C VAL A 17 0.63 5.41 8.51
N ARG A 18 1.14 6.63 8.27
CA ARG A 18 0.30 7.85 8.29
C ARG A 18 -0.83 7.80 7.27
N VAL A 19 -0.59 7.23 6.08
CA VAL A 19 -1.66 6.97 5.10
C VAL A 19 -2.68 5.97 5.65
N ALA A 20 -2.21 4.89 6.30
CA ALA A 20 -3.07 3.89 6.94
C ALA A 20 -3.95 4.49 8.06
N GLU A 21 -3.39 5.35 8.91
CA GLU A 21 -4.12 6.10 9.95
C GLU A 21 -5.18 7.03 9.37
N GLY A 22 -4.92 7.58 8.17
CA GLY A 22 -5.89 8.35 7.40
C GLY A 22 -7.09 7.53 6.92
N GLY A 23 -6.92 6.22 6.75
CA GLY A 23 -7.98 5.28 6.34
C GLY A 23 -8.35 5.30 4.85
N GLU A 24 -7.62 6.07 4.04
CA GLU A 24 -7.87 6.20 2.60
C GLU A 24 -6.60 5.91 1.78
N PRO A 25 -6.61 4.91 0.88
CA PRO A 25 -5.48 4.63 0.02
C PRO A 25 -5.17 5.78 -0.95
N VAL A 26 -3.89 6.12 -1.11
CA VAL A 26 -3.39 7.19 -2.00
C VAL A 26 -2.74 6.64 -3.25
N THR A 27 -2.60 7.47 -4.29
CA THR A 27 -1.92 7.04 -5.51
C THR A 27 -0.40 6.98 -5.31
N TYR A 28 0.29 6.10 -6.06
CA TYR A 28 1.76 6.07 -6.08
C TYR A 28 2.40 7.42 -6.44
N GLU A 29 1.73 8.22 -7.26
CA GLU A 29 2.17 9.57 -7.62
C GLU A 29 2.08 10.51 -6.40
N LYS A 30 0.90 10.61 -5.78
CA LYS A 30 0.70 11.45 -4.59
C LYS A 30 1.63 11.06 -3.44
N PHE A 31 1.80 9.76 -3.20
CA PHE A 31 2.71 9.28 -2.17
C PHE A 31 4.17 9.59 -2.53
N GLY A 32 4.55 9.41 -3.79
CA GLY A 32 5.88 9.76 -4.27
C GLY A 32 6.22 11.24 -4.08
N ASP A 33 5.26 12.13 -4.31
CA ASP A 33 5.41 13.56 -4.06
C ASP A 33 5.59 13.87 -2.56
N GLU A 34 4.86 13.16 -1.69
CA GLU A 34 4.98 13.29 -0.23
C GLU A 34 6.37 12.86 0.29
N VAL A 35 6.92 11.74 -0.19
CA VAL A 35 8.21 11.22 0.27
C VAL A 35 9.39 11.67 -0.59
N GLY A 36 9.18 12.58 -1.56
CA GLY A 36 10.24 13.07 -2.45
C GLY A 36 10.84 12.00 -3.36
N ILE A 37 10.08 10.96 -3.73
CA ILE A 37 10.49 9.93 -4.68
C ILE A 37 9.57 10.01 -5.90
N TRP A 38 10.09 10.54 -7.00
CA TRP A 38 9.33 10.74 -8.24
C TRP A 38 8.52 9.48 -8.63
N ARG A 39 7.20 9.56 -8.45
CA ARG A 39 6.22 8.50 -8.75
C ARG A 39 6.60 7.12 -8.19
N MET A 40 7.33 7.06 -7.07
CA MET A 40 7.85 5.82 -6.47
C MET A 40 8.71 4.98 -7.44
N ARG A 41 9.32 5.61 -8.45
CA ARG A 41 10.07 4.89 -9.48
C ARG A 41 11.31 4.23 -8.88
N GLY A 42 11.40 2.91 -9.03
CA GLY A 42 12.52 2.12 -8.52
C GLY A 42 12.44 1.80 -7.02
N ALA A 43 11.34 2.14 -6.35
CA ALA A 43 11.12 1.82 -4.94
C ALA A 43 10.50 0.43 -4.72
N LYS A 44 10.29 -0.37 -5.78
CA LYS A 44 9.64 -1.69 -5.71
C LYS A 44 10.29 -2.60 -4.66
N ASP A 45 11.61 -2.78 -4.75
CA ASP A 45 12.31 -3.70 -3.85
C ASP A 45 12.28 -3.23 -2.39
N LEU A 46 12.18 -1.90 -2.17
CA LEU A 46 12.00 -1.33 -0.83
C LEU A 46 10.59 -1.59 -0.30
N LEU A 47 9.57 -1.41 -1.13
CA LEU A 47 8.19 -1.70 -0.76
C LEU A 47 8.00 -3.20 -0.45
N ASP A 48 8.60 -4.08 -1.25
CA ASP A 48 8.60 -5.53 -1.00
C ASP A 48 9.31 -5.86 0.33
N LEU A 49 10.41 -5.16 0.65
CA LEU A 49 11.11 -5.32 1.92
C LEU A 49 10.23 -4.88 3.10
N ILE A 50 9.62 -3.70 3.02
CA ILE A 50 8.68 -3.19 4.05
C ILE A 50 7.52 -4.18 4.25
N ALA A 51 6.90 -4.64 3.16
CA ALA A 51 5.83 -5.63 3.20
C ALA A 51 6.24 -6.94 3.90
N LYS A 52 7.47 -7.40 3.63
CA LYS A 52 8.03 -8.59 4.27
C LYS A 52 8.29 -8.37 5.76
N GLU A 53 8.84 -7.23 6.14
CA GLU A 53 9.12 -6.88 7.54
C GLU A 53 7.83 -6.76 8.36
N GLU A 54 6.81 -6.09 7.84
CA GLU A 54 5.50 -5.97 8.51
C GLU A 54 4.91 -7.36 8.78
N LYS A 55 4.89 -8.24 7.77
CA LYS A 55 4.42 -9.63 7.93
C LYS A 55 5.25 -10.41 8.94
N SER A 56 6.57 -10.23 8.96
CA SER A 56 7.45 -10.91 9.92
C SER A 56 7.20 -10.49 11.37
N HIS A 57 6.68 -9.27 11.57
CA HIS A 57 6.27 -8.75 12.87
C HIS A 57 4.79 -9.02 13.20
N GLY A 58 4.08 -9.78 12.35
CA GLY A 58 2.65 -10.06 12.54
C GLY A 58 1.72 -8.87 12.26
N ARG A 59 2.23 -7.82 11.60
CA ARG A 59 1.49 -6.61 11.24
C ARG A 59 0.95 -6.69 9.81
N PRO A 60 -0.16 -6.00 9.49
CA PRO A 60 -0.71 -6.01 8.15
C PRO A 60 0.19 -5.23 7.17
N ASP A 61 0.14 -5.63 5.91
CA ASP A 61 1.01 -5.10 4.86
C ASP A 61 0.59 -3.69 4.41
N VAL A 62 1.13 -2.66 5.06
CA VAL A 62 0.77 -1.26 4.82
C VAL A 62 0.95 -0.79 3.37
N THR A 63 1.70 -1.53 2.54
CA THR A 63 1.89 -1.19 1.11
C THR A 63 0.59 -1.28 0.30
N TYR A 64 -0.43 -2.01 0.79
CA TYR A 64 -1.76 -2.03 0.18
C TYR A 64 -2.47 -0.68 0.24
N MET A 65 -2.00 0.28 1.04
CA MET A 65 -2.53 1.66 1.03
C MET A 65 -2.08 2.48 -0.18
N LEU A 66 -1.22 1.92 -1.05
CA LEU A 66 -0.87 2.53 -2.33
C LEU A 66 -1.71 1.93 -3.44
N LYS A 67 -2.31 2.78 -4.29
CA LYS A 67 -3.09 2.37 -5.45
C LYS A 67 -2.61 2.98 -6.76
N SER A 68 -2.88 2.29 -7.84
CA SER A 68 -2.80 2.86 -9.19
C SER A 68 -3.91 3.90 -9.38
N ALA A 69 -3.58 5.03 -10.00
CA ALA A 69 -4.58 6.01 -10.43
C ALA A 69 -5.54 5.44 -11.49
N THR A 70 -5.08 4.47 -12.29
CA THR A 70 -5.85 3.87 -13.38
C THR A 70 -6.77 2.75 -12.89
N SER A 71 -6.25 1.78 -12.14
CA SER A 71 -7.06 0.63 -11.69
C SER A 71 -7.77 0.88 -10.36
N GLY A 72 -7.28 1.80 -9.53
CA GLY A 72 -7.76 1.99 -8.17
C GLY A 72 -7.27 0.94 -7.16
N TYR A 73 -6.42 0.00 -7.59
CA TYR A 73 -5.88 -1.09 -6.77
C TYR A 73 -4.34 -1.02 -6.64
N PRO A 74 -3.75 -1.69 -5.63
CA PRO A 74 -2.30 -1.86 -5.54
C PRO A 74 -1.71 -2.46 -6.81
N SER A 75 -0.47 -2.09 -7.13
CA SER A 75 0.20 -2.56 -8.35
C SER A 75 0.65 -4.03 -8.27
N GLN A 76 0.81 -4.53 -7.04
CA GLN A 76 1.05 -5.93 -6.73
C GLN A 76 0.06 -6.38 -5.66
N ILE A 77 -0.58 -7.53 -5.89
CA ILE A 77 -1.57 -8.12 -4.98
C ILE A 77 -1.27 -9.62 -4.89
N GLY A 78 -1.17 -10.15 -3.67
CA GLY A 78 -0.80 -11.57 -3.46
C GLY A 78 0.58 -11.92 -4.02
N GLY A 79 1.50 -10.96 -4.08
CA GLY A 79 2.85 -11.15 -4.66
C GLY A 79 2.89 -11.11 -6.19
N GLN A 80 1.75 -10.93 -6.88
CA GLN A 80 1.66 -10.90 -8.34
C GLN A 80 1.31 -9.49 -8.84
N LEU A 81 1.72 -9.16 -10.06
CA LEU A 81 1.31 -7.92 -10.72
C LEU A 81 -0.22 -7.88 -10.90
N ALA A 82 -0.81 -6.70 -10.73
CA ALA A 82 -2.24 -6.47 -10.76
C ALA A 82 -2.63 -5.42 -11.82
N LYS A 83 -2.22 -5.65 -13.07
CA LYS A 83 -2.44 -4.74 -14.21
C LYS A 83 -2.96 -5.50 -15.44
N PRO A 84 -4.29 -5.64 -15.63
CA PRO A 84 -5.37 -5.31 -14.69
C PRO A 84 -5.51 -6.33 -13.54
N PRO A 85 -6.15 -6.00 -12.42
CA PRO A 85 -6.39 -6.93 -11.32
C PRO A 85 -7.49 -7.93 -11.64
N ALA A 86 -7.24 -9.22 -11.39
CA ALA A 86 -8.25 -10.27 -11.42
C ALA A 86 -9.22 -10.16 -10.23
N ASP A 87 -10.42 -10.77 -10.31
CA ASP A 87 -11.43 -10.63 -9.26
C ASP A 87 -10.99 -11.16 -7.89
N TRP A 88 -10.20 -12.24 -7.87
CA TRP A 88 -9.61 -12.74 -6.63
C TRP A 88 -8.57 -11.76 -6.05
N GLN A 89 -7.82 -11.05 -6.91
CA GLN A 89 -6.89 -10.00 -6.47
C GLN A 89 -7.66 -8.81 -5.89
N LYS A 90 -8.78 -8.41 -6.51
CA LYS A 90 -9.62 -7.33 -5.97
C LYS A 90 -10.13 -7.67 -4.57
N ARG A 91 -10.61 -8.91 -4.36
CA ARG A 91 -11.05 -9.40 -3.05
C ARG A 91 -9.92 -9.38 -2.03
N LEU A 92 -8.76 -9.94 -2.39
CA LEU A 92 -7.58 -9.96 -1.52
C LEU A 92 -7.13 -8.54 -1.15
N ALA A 93 -7.11 -7.60 -2.10
CA ALA A 93 -6.76 -6.21 -1.80
C ALA A 93 -7.74 -5.57 -0.81
N CYS A 94 -9.05 -5.85 -0.94
CA CYS A 94 -10.04 -5.35 0.03
C CYS A 94 -9.82 -5.95 1.42
N GLU A 95 -9.57 -7.26 1.52
CA GLU A 95 -9.31 -7.94 2.79
C GLU A 95 -8.05 -7.39 3.49
N GLU A 96 -6.95 -7.22 2.75
CA GLU A 96 -5.70 -6.66 3.28
C GLU A 96 -5.89 -5.20 3.72
N MET A 97 -6.57 -4.37 2.92
CA MET A 97 -6.89 -2.99 3.32
C MET A 97 -7.75 -2.93 4.59
N GLN A 98 -8.72 -3.83 4.74
CA GLN A 98 -9.54 -3.90 5.96
C GLN A 98 -8.72 -4.26 7.19
N LYS A 99 -7.73 -5.16 7.08
CA LYS A 99 -6.81 -5.47 8.18
C LYS A 99 -6.01 -4.23 8.59
N ILE A 100 -5.50 -3.47 7.61
CA ILE A 100 -4.75 -2.23 7.85
C ILE A 100 -5.63 -1.19 8.55
N ILE A 101 -6.84 -0.96 8.04
CA ILE A 101 -7.78 0.02 8.63
C ILE A 101 -8.14 -0.40 10.06
N LYS A 102 -8.36 -1.68 10.32
CA LYS A 102 -8.67 -2.19 11.66
C LYS A 102 -7.51 -1.97 12.65
N GLU A 103 -6.27 -2.15 12.18
CA GLU A 103 -5.06 -2.01 13.00
C GLU A 103 -4.70 -0.55 13.26
N TYR A 104 -4.66 0.28 12.20
CA TYR A 104 -4.10 1.62 12.23
C TYR A 104 -5.13 2.76 12.27
N CYS A 105 -6.42 2.48 12.04
CA CYS A 105 -7.48 3.48 12.07
C CYS A 105 -8.60 3.13 13.08
N PRO A 106 -8.30 2.93 14.37
CA PRO A 106 -9.32 2.61 15.36
C PRO A 106 -10.25 3.83 15.59
N GLY A 107 -11.52 3.70 15.20
CA GLY A 107 -12.57 4.65 15.60
C GLY A 107 -13.07 5.61 14.51
N LYS A 108 -12.51 5.61 13.29
CA LYS A 108 -13.22 6.20 12.15
C LYS A 108 -14.18 5.15 11.57
N ARG A 109 -15.45 5.53 11.35
CA ARG A 109 -16.42 4.70 10.60
C ARG A 109 -15.71 4.16 9.36
N GLN A 110 -15.76 2.84 9.15
CA GLN A 110 -15.20 2.14 7.98
C GLN A 110 -15.26 3.06 6.76
N SER A 111 -14.09 3.49 6.27
CA SER A 111 -14.06 4.35 5.10
C SER A 111 -14.81 3.61 4.00
N ASN A 112 -15.67 4.34 3.28
CA ASN A 112 -16.46 3.81 2.16
C ASN A 112 -15.55 3.46 0.98
N PHE A 113 -14.53 2.64 1.18
CA PHE A 113 -13.76 2.01 0.11
C PHE A 113 -14.70 1.05 -0.61
N ARG A 114 -15.51 1.62 -1.51
CA ARG A 114 -16.19 0.91 -2.56
C ARG A 114 -15.19 0.82 -3.70
N PRO A 115 -14.58 -0.36 -3.95
CA PRO A 115 -13.94 -0.56 -5.23
C PRO A 115 -14.93 -0.19 -6.32
N LYS A 116 -14.51 0.59 -7.32
CA LYS A 116 -15.32 0.77 -8.53
C LYS A 116 -15.48 -0.61 -9.15
N VAL A 117 -16.65 -1.21 -8.97
CA VAL A 117 -17.11 -2.36 -9.73
C VAL A 117 -17.37 -1.80 -11.12
N GLY A 118 -16.37 -1.94 -11.99
CA GLY A 118 -16.55 -1.82 -13.43
C GLY A 118 -17.12 -3.12 -13.97
#